data_AF-A0A194WZG8-F1
#
_entry.id   AF-A0A194WZG8-F1
#
_cell.length_a   1.000
_cell.length_b   1.000
_cell.length_c   1.000
_cell.angle_alpha   90.00
_cell.angle_beta   90.00
_cell.angle_gamma   90.00
#
_symmetry.space_group_name_H-M   'P 1'
#
loop_
_entity.id
_entity.type
_entity.pdbx_description
1 polymer ?
#
loop_
_entity_poly.entity_id
_entity_poly.type
_entity_poly.pdbx_seq_one_letter_code
_entity_poly.pdbx_strand_id
1 'polypeptide(L)'
;MVAATSDNIEQVKVFGLIPFGGGGIFISVPLAASLVKDEVWNKCMETEHNQGDGIVNECLNAHSATRPSFDPGLNQMDLGGDPSGYFESGRRMLTVHHWKTWFHVDVPMAGNVSKACGFECVFQRFRFDDDLVLSNGYSIAEYPGGIEDDDGSVLVDLDQVEMTWAGLKSNYEHHIGPLRQPLEKHEKKQMLLVEATILPGKGVRQTYVENVDTSDNDDSESPLDRVVELIWLFGN
;
A
#
# COMPACT_ATOMS: atom_id res chain seq x y z
N MET A 1 -12.09 -4.37 19.22
CA MET A 1 -12.24 -3.91 17.82
C MET A 1 -10.86 -3.61 17.31
N VAL A 2 -10.55 -3.97 16.08
CA VAL A 2 -9.32 -3.59 15.39
C VAL A 2 -9.68 -2.67 14.23
N ALA A 3 -8.93 -1.60 14.00
CA ALA A 3 -9.25 -0.64 12.94
C ALA A 3 -7.99 0.03 12.38
N ALA A 4 -8.13 0.68 11.23
CA ALA A 4 -7.13 1.59 10.71
C ALA A 4 -7.11 2.92 11.49
N THR A 5 -5.94 3.55 11.52
CA THR A 5 -5.81 4.99 11.74
C THR A 5 -5.46 5.66 10.41
N SER A 6 -5.44 6.99 10.35
CA SER A 6 -4.96 7.67 9.15
C SER A 6 -3.43 7.70 9.10
N ASP A 7 -2.91 7.39 7.92
CA ASP A 7 -1.52 7.56 7.55
C ASP A 7 -1.07 9.03 7.59
N ASN A 8 -2.01 9.98 7.53
CA ASN A 8 -1.76 11.41 7.53
C ASN A 8 -2.19 12.03 8.86
N ILE A 9 -1.23 12.55 9.63
CA ILE A 9 -1.48 13.11 10.96
C ILE A 9 -2.44 14.31 10.92
N GLU A 10 -2.55 15.02 9.78
CA GLU A 10 -3.51 16.12 9.65
C GLU A 10 -4.96 15.62 9.71
N GLN A 11 -5.24 14.43 9.15
CA GLN A 11 -6.56 13.80 9.27
C GLN A 11 -6.83 13.40 10.72
N VAL A 12 -5.81 12.87 11.41
CA VAL A 12 -5.90 12.56 12.85
C VAL A 12 -6.13 13.82 13.69
N LYS A 13 -5.52 14.96 13.33
CA LYS A 13 -5.75 16.23 14.04
C LYS A 13 -7.16 16.76 13.83
N VAL A 14 -7.74 16.58 12.64
CA VAL A 14 -9.09 17.05 12.31
C VAL A 14 -10.16 16.15 12.95
N PHE A 15 -10.04 14.83 12.81
CA PHE A 15 -11.09 13.90 13.22
C PHE A 15 -10.84 13.22 14.57
N GLY A 16 -9.60 13.28 15.08
CA GLY A 16 -9.17 12.54 16.26
C GLY A 16 -8.72 11.11 15.96
N LEU A 17 -8.41 10.36 17.01
CA LEU A 17 -8.08 8.94 16.94
C LEU A 17 -9.35 8.09 16.84
N ILE A 18 -10.01 8.18 15.69
CA ILE A 18 -11.20 7.41 15.35
C ILE A 18 -10.83 6.13 14.56
N PRO A 19 -11.68 5.10 14.51
CA PRO A 19 -11.48 3.97 13.61
C PRO A 19 -11.78 4.38 12.16
N PHE A 20 -10.76 4.84 11.41
CA PHE A 20 -10.94 5.36 10.05
C PHE A 20 -11.54 4.29 9.12
N GLY A 21 -12.63 4.65 8.45
CA GLY A 21 -13.47 3.68 7.73
C GLY A 21 -12.81 3.09 6.48
N GLY A 22 -12.05 3.90 5.74
CA GLY A 22 -11.46 3.51 4.46
C GLY A 22 -10.41 2.40 4.59
N GLY A 23 -9.58 2.46 5.64
CA GLY A 23 -8.60 1.43 5.95
C GLY A 23 -9.18 0.19 6.63
N GLY A 24 -10.47 0.23 7.00
CA GLY A 24 -11.22 -0.91 7.51
C GLY A 24 -11.38 -0.94 9.03
N ILE A 25 -12.54 -1.45 9.45
CA ILE A 25 -12.96 -1.56 10.84
C ILE A 25 -13.47 -2.98 11.09
N PHE A 26 -12.88 -3.68 12.05
CA PHE A 26 -13.21 -5.06 12.41
C PHE A 26 -13.80 -5.13 13.81
N ILE A 27 -15.07 -5.53 13.87
CA ILE A 27 -15.87 -5.59 15.09
C ILE A 27 -16.10 -7.05 15.46
N SER A 28 -15.82 -7.43 16.71
CA SER A 28 -16.17 -8.77 17.19
C SER A 28 -17.69 -8.94 17.27
N VAL A 29 -18.18 -10.15 17.02
CA VAL A 29 -19.62 -10.47 17.05
C VAL A 29 -20.32 -10.00 18.34
N PRO A 30 -19.80 -10.20 19.58
CA PRO A 30 -20.47 -9.73 20.79
C PRO A 30 -20.58 -8.20 20.89
N LEU A 31 -19.56 -7.46 20.42
CA LEU A 31 -19.59 -6.00 20.38
C LEU A 31 -20.64 -5.53 19.36
N ALA A 32 -20.64 -6.08 18.15
CA ALA A 32 -21.66 -5.75 17.16
C ALA A 32 -23.07 -6.03 17.70
N ALA A 33 -23.30 -7.21 18.29
CA ALA A 33 -24.57 -7.57 18.92
C ALA A 33 -25.01 -6.60 20.02
N SER A 34 -24.07 -5.99 20.75
CA SER A 34 -24.39 -4.99 21.78
C SER A 34 -24.78 -3.63 21.19
N LEU A 35 -24.18 -3.23 20.06
CA LEU A 35 -24.41 -1.94 19.41
C LEU A 35 -25.70 -1.93 18.58
N VAL A 36 -26.14 -3.09 18.08
CA VAL A 36 -27.36 -3.23 17.27
C VAL A 36 -28.62 -3.52 18.10
N LYS A 37 -28.53 -3.47 19.43
CA LYS A 37 -29.74 -3.52 20.27
C LYS A 37 -30.55 -2.25 20.05
N ASP A 38 -31.87 -2.36 19.91
CA ASP A 38 -32.74 -1.24 19.58
C ASP A 38 -32.50 0.00 20.46
N GLU A 39 -32.32 -0.18 21.77
CA GLU A 39 -32.09 0.94 22.70
C GLU A 39 -30.75 1.68 22.52
N VAL A 40 -29.76 1.01 21.89
CA VAL A 40 -28.45 1.58 21.55
C VAL A 40 -28.45 2.07 20.12
N TRP A 41 -28.86 1.23 19.17
CA TRP A 41 -28.86 1.51 17.74
C TRP A 41 -29.63 2.79 17.42
N ASN A 42 -30.85 2.94 17.96
CA ASN A 42 -31.68 4.12 17.71
C ASN A 42 -30.96 5.41 18.13
N LYS A 43 -30.30 5.42 19.31
CA LYS A 43 -29.52 6.56 19.78
C LYS A 43 -28.28 6.81 18.92
N CYS A 44 -27.61 5.76 18.50
CA CYS A 44 -26.45 5.87 17.63
C CYS A 44 -26.80 6.43 16.25
N MET A 45 -28.03 6.20 15.76
CA MET A 45 -28.52 6.75 14.49
C MET A 45 -29.11 8.17 14.61
N GLU A 46 -29.27 8.70 15.82
CA GLU A 46 -29.71 10.09 16.06
C GLU A 46 -28.56 11.11 15.90
N THR A 47 -27.33 10.67 15.65
CA THR A 47 -26.18 11.55 15.45
C THR A 47 -26.29 12.44 14.21
N GLU A 48 -25.71 13.63 14.28
CA GLU A 48 -25.55 14.54 13.13
C GLU A 48 -24.42 14.12 12.18
N HIS A 49 -23.58 13.15 12.58
CA HIS A 49 -22.52 12.63 11.73
C HIS A 49 -23.09 11.89 10.51
N ASN A 50 -22.54 12.18 9.33
CA ASN A 50 -22.93 11.55 8.08
C ASN A 50 -21.88 10.55 7.52
N GLN A 51 -20.79 10.31 8.26
CA GLN A 51 -19.75 9.35 7.91
C GLN A 51 -19.83 8.13 8.83
N GLY A 52 -19.78 6.92 8.26
CA GLY A 52 -20.01 5.69 9.00
C GLY A 52 -19.00 5.43 10.12
N ASP A 53 -17.74 5.78 9.91
CA ASP A 53 -16.69 5.69 10.95
C ASP A 53 -16.90 6.67 12.09
N GLY A 54 -17.30 7.90 11.80
CA GLY A 54 -17.72 8.89 12.78
C GLY A 54 -18.89 8.38 13.64
N ILE A 55 -19.93 7.86 13.01
CA ILE A 55 -21.10 7.26 13.68
C ILE A 55 -20.66 6.10 14.60
N VAL A 56 -19.82 5.19 14.09
CA VAL A 56 -19.29 4.06 14.87
C VAL A 56 -18.48 4.54 16.07
N ASN A 57 -17.62 5.55 15.88
CA ASN A 57 -16.81 6.12 16.94
C ASN A 57 -17.67 6.72 18.06
N GLU A 58 -18.66 7.54 17.72
CA GLU A 58 -19.55 8.15 18.70
C GLU A 58 -20.39 7.12 19.44
N CYS A 59 -20.97 6.16 18.70
CA CYS A 59 -21.76 5.08 19.27
C CYS A 59 -20.93 4.27 20.28
N LEU A 60 -19.66 3.95 19.94
CA LEU A 60 -18.74 3.30 20.86
C LEU A 60 -18.44 4.14 22.09
N ASN A 61 -18.19 5.44 21.91
CA ASN A 61 -17.87 6.34 23.03
C ASN A 61 -19.05 6.49 23.99
N ALA A 62 -20.28 6.51 23.49
CA ALA A 62 -21.49 6.66 24.29
C ALA A 62 -21.98 5.35 24.94
N HIS A 63 -21.82 4.21 24.26
CA HIS A 63 -22.51 2.97 24.63
C HIS A 63 -21.61 1.75 24.87
N SER A 64 -20.28 1.90 24.79
CA SER A 64 -19.35 0.81 25.03
C SER A 64 -18.09 1.27 25.77
N ALA A 65 -17.49 0.36 26.52
CA ALA A 65 -16.13 0.55 27.05
C ALA A 65 -15.05 0.13 26.03
N THR A 66 -15.44 -0.48 24.90
CA THR A 66 -14.48 -0.91 23.88
C THR A 66 -13.92 0.31 23.16
N ARG A 67 -12.60 0.35 22.98
CA ARG A 67 -11.90 1.35 22.16
C ARG A 67 -11.15 0.66 21.01
N PRO A 68 -10.91 1.37 19.90
CA PRO A 68 -10.14 0.81 18.79
C PRO A 68 -8.73 0.44 19.22
N SER A 69 -8.26 -0.74 18.80
CA SER A 69 -6.84 -1.04 18.70
C SER A 69 -6.43 -0.82 17.25
N PHE A 70 -5.43 0.02 17.02
CA PHE A 70 -5.00 0.36 15.66
C PHE A 70 -3.94 -0.63 15.18
N ASP A 71 -4.20 -1.27 14.04
CA ASP A 71 -3.27 -2.20 13.41
C ASP A 71 -2.54 -1.50 12.26
N PRO A 72 -1.20 -1.45 12.26
CA PRO A 72 -0.43 -0.75 11.23
C PRO A 72 -0.44 -1.42 9.86
N GLY A 73 -1.04 -2.62 9.72
CA GLY A 73 -1.31 -3.25 8.44
C GLY A 73 -2.65 -2.84 7.82
N LEU A 74 -3.52 -2.14 8.55
CA LEU A 74 -4.77 -1.60 8.03
C LEU A 74 -4.56 -0.16 7.54
N ASN A 75 -4.49 0.00 6.21
CA ASN A 75 -4.00 1.24 5.60
C ASN A 75 -5.16 2.08 5.07
N GLN A 76 -5.35 3.26 5.66
CA GLN A 76 -6.31 4.26 5.20
C GLN A 76 -5.83 4.95 3.91
N MET A 77 -4.52 5.02 3.70
CA MET A 77 -3.84 5.54 2.52
C MET A 77 -4.29 6.95 2.13
N ASP A 78 -4.38 7.86 3.11
CA ASP A 78 -4.67 9.28 2.91
C ASP A 78 -3.46 10.03 2.29
N LEU A 79 -2.98 9.52 1.15
CA LEU A 79 -1.88 10.02 0.34
C LEU A 79 -2.35 10.26 -1.09
N GLY A 80 -1.94 11.38 -1.68
CA GLY A 80 -2.31 11.78 -3.03
C GLY A 80 -1.11 11.81 -3.97
N GLY A 81 -1.35 11.47 -5.24
CA GLY A 81 -0.32 11.45 -6.27
C GLY A 81 0.25 10.04 -6.47
N ASP A 82 1.56 9.92 -6.53
CA ASP A 82 2.25 8.66 -6.81
C ASP A 82 2.39 7.79 -5.55
N PRO A 83 1.73 6.61 -5.49
CA PRO A 83 1.79 5.73 -4.33
C PRO A 83 2.99 4.76 -4.37
N SER A 84 3.89 4.86 -5.37
CA SER A 84 4.94 3.86 -5.62
C SER A 84 5.76 3.49 -4.40
N GLY A 85 6.29 4.47 -3.68
CA GLY A 85 7.11 4.18 -2.51
C GLY A 85 6.35 3.44 -1.41
N TYR A 86 5.03 3.63 -1.29
CA TYR A 86 4.19 2.89 -0.35
C TYR A 86 4.10 1.41 -0.75
N PHE A 87 3.74 1.11 -2.00
CA PHE A 87 3.65 -0.26 -2.52
C PHE A 87 5.00 -0.99 -2.64
N GLU A 88 6.10 -0.24 -2.73
CA GLU A 88 7.46 -0.77 -2.81
C GLU A 88 8.16 -0.90 -1.46
N SER A 89 7.51 -0.45 -0.39
CA SER A 89 8.06 -0.46 0.96
C SER A 89 8.32 -1.87 1.53
N GLY A 90 7.74 -2.91 0.94
CA GLY A 90 7.77 -4.27 1.49
C GLY A 90 7.00 -4.44 2.79
N ARG A 91 6.25 -3.41 3.22
CA ARG A 91 5.40 -3.46 4.42
C ARG A 91 4.21 -4.39 4.16
N ARG A 92 3.81 -5.11 5.20
CA ARG A 92 2.60 -5.93 5.15
C ARG A 92 1.36 -5.05 5.04
N MET A 93 0.55 -5.26 4.01
CA MET A 93 -0.71 -4.55 3.79
C MET A 93 -1.89 -5.52 3.90
N LEU A 94 -2.66 -5.38 4.99
CA LEU A 94 -3.90 -6.15 5.18
C LEU A 94 -5.07 -5.52 4.44
N THR A 95 -5.09 -4.19 4.34
CA THR A 95 -6.05 -3.44 3.52
C THR A 95 -5.33 -2.41 2.67
N VAL A 96 -5.94 -2.07 1.54
CA VAL A 96 -5.47 -1.03 0.62
C VAL A 96 -6.68 -0.17 0.31
N HIS A 97 -6.58 1.12 0.57
CA HIS A 97 -7.63 2.09 0.34
C HIS A 97 -7.22 3.06 -0.79
N HIS A 98 -8.18 3.87 -1.28
CA HIS A 98 -8.02 4.84 -2.36
C HIS A 98 -7.49 4.37 -3.74
N TRP A 99 -7.23 3.08 -3.94
CA TRP A 99 -6.63 2.50 -5.16
C TRP A 99 -7.42 2.66 -6.48
N LYS A 100 -8.63 3.21 -6.42
CA LYS A 100 -9.49 3.54 -7.59
C LYS A 100 -9.80 5.04 -7.72
N THR A 101 -9.26 5.87 -6.83
CA THR A 101 -9.65 7.29 -6.74
C THR A 101 -8.45 8.20 -6.61
N TRP A 102 -7.79 8.24 -5.45
CA TRP A 102 -6.67 9.18 -5.22
C TRP A 102 -5.41 8.74 -5.96
N PHE A 103 -5.29 7.44 -6.20
CA PHE A 103 -4.31 6.82 -7.08
C PHE A 103 -4.95 5.60 -7.76
N HIS A 104 -4.28 5.07 -8.79
CA HIS A 104 -4.78 3.97 -9.61
C HIS A 104 -3.78 2.82 -9.60
N VAL A 105 -4.08 1.77 -8.83
CA VAL A 105 -3.30 0.52 -8.79
C VAL A 105 -4.30 -0.62 -8.87
N ASP A 106 -4.20 -1.51 -9.86
CA ASP A 106 -5.11 -2.65 -9.98
C ASP A 106 -4.80 -3.72 -8.91
N VAL A 107 -5.27 -3.49 -7.68
CA VAL A 107 -5.06 -4.37 -6.54
C VAL A 107 -5.64 -5.79 -6.78
N PRO A 108 -6.82 -5.98 -7.40
CA PRO A 108 -7.28 -7.31 -7.80
C PRO A 108 -6.31 -8.04 -8.73
N MET A 109 -5.77 -7.36 -9.75
CA MET A 109 -4.74 -7.95 -10.62
C MET A 109 -3.48 -8.29 -9.83
N ALA A 110 -2.95 -7.35 -9.06
CA ALA A 110 -1.79 -7.57 -8.20
C ALA A 110 -1.97 -8.80 -7.28
N GLY A 111 -3.16 -8.92 -6.69
CA GLY A 111 -3.53 -9.99 -5.77
C GLY A 111 -3.55 -11.39 -6.40
N ASN A 112 -3.55 -11.52 -7.73
CA ASN A 112 -3.46 -12.84 -8.38
C ASN A 112 -2.21 -13.62 -7.98
N VAL A 113 -1.11 -12.92 -7.63
CA VAL A 113 0.12 -13.57 -7.16
C VAL A 113 -0.07 -14.38 -5.88
N SER A 114 -1.08 -14.05 -5.07
CA SER A 114 -1.44 -14.84 -3.88
C SER A 114 -1.76 -16.30 -4.17
N LYS A 115 -2.10 -16.65 -5.42
CA LYS A 115 -2.30 -18.05 -5.81
C LYS A 115 -1.01 -18.87 -5.82
N ALA A 116 0.15 -18.23 -5.97
CA ALA A 116 1.43 -18.91 -5.92
C ALA A 116 2.00 -19.00 -4.50
N CYS A 117 1.82 -17.96 -3.67
CA CYS A 117 2.54 -17.83 -2.41
C CYS A 117 1.69 -17.40 -1.19
N GLY A 118 0.36 -17.38 -1.32
CA GLY A 118 -0.56 -16.93 -0.28
C GLY A 118 -0.67 -15.41 -0.21
N PHE A 119 -1.58 -14.89 0.63
CA PHE A 119 -1.84 -13.44 0.69
C PHE A 119 -0.68 -12.62 1.25
N GLU A 120 0.19 -13.24 2.07
CA GLU A 120 1.34 -12.56 2.68
C GLU A 120 2.40 -12.13 1.67
N CYS A 121 2.42 -12.73 0.47
CA CYS A 121 3.39 -12.36 -0.56
C CYS A 121 2.92 -11.22 -1.48
N VAL A 122 1.69 -10.74 -1.34
CA VAL A 122 1.18 -9.59 -2.11
C VAL A 122 1.88 -8.33 -1.59
N PHE A 123 2.53 -7.59 -2.48
CA PHE A 123 3.42 -6.45 -2.17
C PHE A 123 4.64 -6.79 -1.31
N GLN A 124 4.93 -8.08 -1.09
CA GLN A 124 6.18 -8.49 -0.47
C GLN A 124 7.36 -8.08 -1.36
N ARG A 125 8.41 -7.60 -0.70
CA ARG A 125 9.65 -7.20 -1.36
C ARG A 125 10.64 -8.36 -1.44
N PHE A 126 11.20 -8.58 -2.62
CA PHE A 126 12.30 -9.50 -2.88
C PHE A 126 13.49 -8.71 -3.44
N ARG A 127 14.65 -8.82 -2.79
CA ARG A 127 15.91 -8.26 -3.29
C ARG A 127 16.69 -9.36 -4.00
N PHE A 128 17.20 -9.06 -5.18
CA PHE A 128 18.09 -9.92 -5.96
C PHE A 128 19.52 -9.37 -5.93
N ASP A 129 20.48 -10.18 -6.37
CA ASP A 129 21.92 -9.87 -6.29
C ASP A 129 22.37 -8.77 -7.28
N ASP A 130 21.55 -8.44 -8.27
CA ASP A 130 21.81 -7.49 -9.35
C ASP A 130 21.16 -6.11 -9.12
N ASP A 131 21.04 -5.71 -7.86
CA ASP A 131 20.40 -4.46 -7.45
C ASP A 131 18.96 -4.30 -7.99
N LEU A 132 18.29 -5.42 -8.21
CA LEU A 132 16.88 -5.50 -8.54
C LEU A 132 16.06 -5.77 -7.28
N VAL A 133 14.94 -5.06 -7.18
CA VAL A 133 13.97 -5.21 -6.11
C VAL A 133 12.59 -5.43 -6.73
N LEU A 134 12.04 -6.63 -6.55
CA LEU A 134 10.66 -6.94 -6.90
C LEU A 134 9.75 -6.58 -5.74
N SER A 135 8.81 -5.69 -5.99
CA SER A 135 7.64 -5.46 -5.13
C SER A 135 6.50 -6.26 -5.71
N ASN A 136 6.27 -7.44 -5.14
CA ASN A 136 5.53 -8.51 -5.79
C ASN A 136 4.07 -8.14 -6.06
N GLY A 137 3.64 -8.19 -7.32
CA GLY A 137 2.32 -7.69 -7.71
C GLY A 137 2.26 -6.19 -8.00
N TYR A 138 3.38 -5.47 -7.97
CA TYR A 138 3.40 -4.02 -8.23
C TYR A 138 4.48 -3.58 -9.21
N SER A 139 5.75 -3.77 -8.89
CA SER A 139 6.87 -3.25 -9.71
C SER A 139 8.13 -4.09 -9.58
N ILE A 140 9.07 -3.87 -10.50
CA ILE A 140 10.48 -4.21 -10.37
C ILE A 140 11.26 -2.90 -10.44
N ALA A 141 12.03 -2.60 -9.38
CA ALA A 141 12.92 -1.46 -9.32
C ALA A 141 14.36 -1.91 -9.56
N GLU A 142 15.07 -1.21 -10.43
CA GLU A 142 16.49 -1.37 -10.70
C GLU A 142 17.23 -0.14 -10.18
N TYR A 143 18.32 -0.35 -9.43
CA TYR A 143 19.15 0.72 -8.88
C TYR A 143 20.52 0.72 -9.58
N PRO A 144 20.71 1.47 -10.69
CA PRO A 144 21.94 1.39 -11.50
C PRO A 144 23.21 1.80 -10.76
N GLY A 145 23.07 2.60 -9.69
CA GLY A 145 24.18 3.00 -8.82
C GLY A 145 24.48 2.02 -7.68
N GLY A 146 23.74 0.92 -7.58
CA GLY A 146 23.83 -0.04 -6.48
C GLY A 146 22.93 0.31 -5.29
N ILE A 147 22.54 -0.72 -4.54
CA ILE A 147 21.84 -0.58 -3.25
C ILE A 147 22.85 -0.49 -2.10
N GLU A 148 23.97 -1.21 -2.23
CA GLU A 148 25.10 -1.24 -1.31
C GLU A 148 26.40 -1.08 -2.11
N ASP A 149 27.41 -0.44 -1.52
CA ASP A 149 28.75 -0.30 -2.10
C ASP A 149 29.61 -1.56 -1.81
N ASP A 150 30.75 -1.70 -2.48
CA ASP A 150 31.68 -2.84 -2.35
C ASP A 150 32.20 -3.03 -0.91
N ASP A 151 32.23 -1.95 -0.12
CA ASP A 151 32.65 -1.97 1.29
C ASP A 151 31.51 -2.25 2.28
N GLY A 152 30.29 -2.46 1.77
CA GLY A 152 29.08 -2.71 2.55
C GLY A 152 28.35 -1.44 3.02
N SER A 153 28.78 -0.26 2.57
CA SER A 153 28.05 1.00 2.83
C SER A 153 26.69 0.99 2.13
N VAL A 154 25.63 1.36 2.86
CA VAL A 154 24.27 1.45 2.31
C VAL A 154 24.16 2.70 1.44
N LEU A 155 23.94 2.52 0.14
CA LEU A 155 23.69 3.61 -0.82
C LEU A 155 22.19 3.96 -0.87
N VAL A 156 21.33 2.94 -0.82
CA VAL A 156 19.88 3.08 -0.76
C VAL A 156 19.32 2.30 0.43
N ASP A 157 18.82 3.01 1.43
CA ASP A 157 18.20 2.39 2.60
C ASP A 157 16.77 1.91 2.26
N LEU A 158 16.65 0.61 1.97
CA LEU A 158 15.37 -0.04 1.68
C LEU A 158 14.48 -0.17 2.92
N ASP A 159 14.99 -0.02 4.14
CA ASP A 159 14.14 -0.01 5.35
C ASP A 159 13.37 1.30 5.51
N GLN A 160 13.74 2.33 4.73
CA GLN A 160 13.00 3.57 4.63
C GLN A 160 12.00 3.54 3.46
N VAL A 161 10.80 4.07 3.70
CA VAL A 161 9.78 4.22 2.67
C VAL A 161 10.08 5.44 1.83
N GLU A 162 10.11 5.28 0.51
CA GLU A 162 10.29 6.38 -0.41
C GLU A 162 9.05 7.27 -0.44
N MET A 163 9.21 8.57 -0.16
CA MET A 163 8.07 9.49 -0.15
C MET A 163 7.79 10.00 -1.57
N THR A 164 7.12 9.19 -2.38
CA THR A 164 6.74 9.53 -3.78
C THR A 164 5.47 10.37 -3.87
N TRP A 165 4.69 10.46 -2.79
CA TRP A 165 3.44 11.20 -2.73
C TRP A 165 3.62 12.63 -2.21
N ALA A 166 2.62 13.48 -2.46
CA ALA A 166 2.67 14.87 -2.02
C ALA A 166 2.43 15.05 -0.52
N GLY A 167 3.06 16.08 0.06
CA GLY A 167 2.84 16.54 1.43
C GLY A 167 4.13 16.73 2.22
N LEU A 168 4.01 17.04 3.50
CA LEU A 168 5.16 17.17 4.39
C LEU A 168 5.51 15.81 4.98
N LYS A 169 6.80 15.47 4.98
CA LYS A 169 7.35 14.23 5.58
C LYS A 169 6.81 13.97 7.00
N SER A 170 6.79 15.02 7.82
CA SER A 170 6.30 14.99 9.20
C SER A 170 4.84 14.56 9.35
N ASN A 171 4.04 14.65 8.28
CA ASN A 171 2.64 14.26 8.33
C ASN A 171 2.44 12.75 8.29
N TYR A 172 3.46 12.01 7.86
CA TYR A 172 3.35 10.59 7.53
C TYR A 172 4.30 9.71 8.36
N GLU A 173 5.36 10.28 8.94
CA GLU A 173 6.39 9.56 9.69
C GLU A 173 5.83 8.79 10.90
N HIS A 174 4.72 9.22 11.51
CA HIS A 174 4.13 8.53 12.67
C HIS A 174 3.57 7.15 12.33
N HIS A 175 3.22 6.90 11.06
CA HIS A 175 2.57 5.66 10.63
C HIS A 175 3.40 4.91 9.57
N ILE A 176 3.89 5.64 8.56
CA ILE A 176 4.60 5.05 7.42
C ILE A 176 6.13 5.06 7.64
N GLY A 177 6.63 5.93 8.51
CA GLY A 177 8.05 6.14 8.70
C GLY A 177 8.85 4.90 9.14
N PRO A 178 10.19 4.94 9.01
CA PRO A 178 10.99 6.08 8.54
C PRO A 178 10.85 6.33 7.02
N LEU A 179 10.97 7.60 6.59
CA LEU A 179 10.83 8.00 5.18
C LEU A 179 12.15 8.52 4.60
N ARG A 180 12.40 8.22 3.32
CA ARG A 180 13.48 8.77 2.50
C ARG A 180 12.94 9.64 1.36
N GLN A 181 13.82 10.46 0.78
CA GLN A 181 13.49 11.22 -0.42
C GLN A 181 13.30 10.29 -1.63
N PRO A 182 12.43 10.68 -2.58
CA PRO A 182 12.34 10.00 -3.86
C PRO A 182 13.66 10.12 -4.63
N LEU A 183 14.05 9.03 -5.27
CA LEU A 183 15.19 8.96 -6.16
C LEU A 183 14.81 9.46 -7.57
N GLU A 184 15.79 10.03 -8.26
CA GLU A 184 15.63 10.43 -9.65
C GLU A 184 15.62 9.21 -10.59
N LYS A 185 15.07 9.37 -11.80
CA LYS A 185 14.96 8.26 -12.80
C LYS A 185 16.30 7.57 -13.12
N HIS A 186 17.42 8.29 -13.01
CA HIS A 186 18.75 7.74 -13.28
C HIS A 186 19.31 6.94 -12.09
N GLU A 187 18.83 7.20 -10.88
CA GLU A 187 19.20 6.50 -9.64
C GLU A 187 18.31 5.28 -9.41
N LYS A 188 17.06 5.33 -9.87
CA LYS A 188 16.08 4.24 -9.80
C LYS A 188 15.23 4.18 -11.07
N LYS A 189 15.32 3.06 -11.78
CA LYS A 189 14.43 2.73 -12.90
C LYS A 189 13.32 1.82 -12.40
N GLN A 190 12.11 2.01 -12.93
CA GLN A 190 10.93 1.27 -12.48
C GLN A 190 10.21 0.63 -13.66
N MET A 191 9.99 -0.68 -13.55
CA MET A 191 9.09 -1.44 -14.41
C MET A 191 7.81 -1.72 -13.65
N LEU A 192 6.65 -1.31 -14.18
CA LEU A 192 5.35 -1.48 -13.52
C LEU A 192 4.65 -2.73 -14.02
N LEU A 193 3.92 -3.40 -13.12
CA LEU A 193 3.06 -4.53 -13.47
C LEU A 193 1.95 -4.07 -14.41
N VAL A 194 1.87 -4.70 -15.58
CA VAL A 194 0.78 -4.48 -16.55
C VAL A 194 -0.18 -5.67 -16.64
N GLU A 195 0.28 -6.86 -16.26
CA GLU A 195 -0.56 -8.07 -16.27
C GLU A 195 -0.12 -9.05 -15.19
N ALA A 196 -1.07 -9.66 -14.49
CA ALA A 196 -0.84 -10.85 -13.66
C ALA A 196 -1.90 -11.92 -13.96
N THR A 197 -1.51 -13.00 -14.63
CA THR A 197 -2.39 -14.08 -15.07
C THR A 197 -2.17 -15.35 -14.23
N ILE A 198 -3.24 -15.94 -13.71
CA ILE A 198 -3.19 -17.28 -13.12
C ILE A 198 -3.14 -18.31 -14.26
N LEU A 199 -2.11 -19.15 -14.27
CA LEU A 199 -1.94 -20.24 -15.22
C LEU A 199 -2.47 -21.54 -14.59
N PRO A 200 -3.60 -22.10 -15.08
CA PRO A 200 -4.24 -23.26 -14.44
C PRO A 200 -3.27 -24.43 -14.23
N GLY A 201 -3.13 -24.86 -12.98
CA GLY A 201 -2.27 -25.98 -12.59
C GLY A 201 -0.77 -25.77 -12.79
N LYS A 202 -0.32 -24.55 -13.14
CA LYS A 202 1.09 -24.26 -13.43
C LYS A 202 1.69 -23.20 -12.51
N GLY A 203 0.98 -22.11 -12.30
CA GLY A 203 1.60 -20.96 -11.64
C GLY A 203 0.85 -19.64 -11.80
N VAL A 204 1.57 -18.56 -11.55
CA VAL A 204 1.15 -17.19 -11.86
C VAL A 204 2.21 -16.54 -12.72
N ARG A 205 1.82 -15.93 -13.83
CA ARG A 205 2.69 -15.13 -14.69
C ARG A 205 2.42 -13.65 -14.44
N GLN A 206 3.49 -12.87 -14.33
CA GLN A 206 3.45 -11.42 -14.18
C GLN A 206 4.28 -10.78 -15.29
N THR A 207 3.74 -9.76 -15.91
CA THR A 207 4.40 -8.99 -16.97
C THR A 207 4.62 -7.57 -16.49
N TYR A 208 5.87 -7.12 -16.55
CA TYR A 208 6.32 -5.81 -16.13
C TYR A 208 6.86 -5.03 -17.33
N VAL A 209 6.58 -3.72 -17.37
CA VAL A 209 7.02 -2.85 -18.47
C VAL A 209 7.63 -1.56 -17.92
N GLU A 210 8.80 -1.21 -18.43
CA GLU A 210 9.37 0.14 -18.35
C GLU A 210 9.13 0.81 -19.71
N ASN A 211 8.23 1.80 -19.73
CA ASN A 211 7.99 2.61 -20.92
C ASN A 211 9.06 3.68 -21.01
N VAL A 212 9.72 3.82 -22.17
CA VAL A 212 10.66 4.93 -22.35
C VAL A 212 9.91 6.15 -22.86
N ASP A 213 10.04 7.27 -22.14
CA ASP A 213 9.39 8.53 -22.51
C ASP A 213 9.93 9.01 -23.87
N THR A 214 9.10 8.95 -24.91
CA THR A 214 9.49 9.31 -26.29
C THR A 214 9.51 10.82 -26.54
N SER A 215 9.27 11.65 -25.52
CA SER A 215 9.09 13.10 -25.69
C SER A 215 10.38 13.89 -25.91
N ASP A 216 11.55 13.30 -25.67
CA ASP A 216 12.84 14.04 -25.63
C ASP A 216 13.89 13.61 -26.67
N ASN A 217 13.59 12.71 -27.62
CA ASN A 217 14.60 12.26 -28.61
C ASN A 217 14.37 12.82 -30.02
N ASP A 218 15.28 13.74 -30.41
CA ASP A 218 15.49 14.25 -31.78
C ASP A 218 16.60 13.46 -32.53
N ASP A 219 16.95 12.24 -32.11
CA ASP A 219 17.96 11.44 -32.82
C ASP A 219 17.70 9.92 -32.86
N SER A 220 18.24 9.35 -33.94
CA SER A 220 17.94 8.13 -34.73
C SER A 220 17.68 6.73 -34.09
N GLU A 221 17.46 6.56 -32.79
CA GLU A 221 16.89 5.31 -32.24
C GLU A 221 15.91 5.62 -31.11
N SER A 222 14.62 5.43 -31.36
CA SER A 222 13.62 5.46 -30.31
C SER A 222 13.94 4.35 -29.30
N PRO A 223 14.15 4.67 -28.02
CA PRO A 223 14.43 3.65 -27.01
C PRO A 223 13.27 2.65 -26.98
N LEU A 224 13.59 1.36 -26.99
CA LEU A 224 12.59 0.31 -26.93
C LEU A 224 12.13 0.12 -25.48
N ASP A 225 10.82 -0.11 -25.30
CA ASP A 225 10.26 -0.51 -24.02
C ASP A 225 10.94 -1.81 -23.53
N ARG A 226 11.21 -1.88 -22.23
CA ARG A 226 11.73 -3.10 -21.59
C ARG A 226 10.56 -3.89 -21.02
N VAL A 227 10.52 -5.18 -21.33
CA VAL A 227 9.48 -6.11 -20.85
C VAL A 227 10.14 -7.25 -20.08
N VAL A 228 9.64 -7.50 -18.88
CA VAL A 228 10.07 -8.63 -18.03
C VAL A 228 8.85 -9.51 -17.72
N GLU A 229 8.97 -10.80 -18.03
CA GLU A 229 8.00 -11.82 -17.59
C GLU A 229 8.58 -12.61 -16.41
N LEU A 230 7.88 -12.58 -15.28
CA LEU A 230 8.16 -13.38 -14.09
C LEU A 230 7.11 -14.49 -13.97
N ILE A 231 7.55 -15.73 -13.75
CA ILE A 231 6.65 -16.88 -13.58
C ILE A 231 6.90 -17.52 -12.22
N TRP A 232 5.91 -17.43 -11.35
CA TRP A 232 5.85 -18.23 -10.13
C TRP A 232 5.27 -19.60 -10.44
N LEU A 233 6.05 -20.67 -10.25
CA LEU A 233 5.59 -22.04 -10.44
C LEU A 233 4.97 -22.57 -9.15
N PHE A 234 3.87 -23.31 -9.25
CA PHE A 234 3.35 -24.05 -8.10
C PHE A 234 4.34 -25.14 -7.71
N GLY A 235 4.56 -25.33 -6.41
CA GLY A 235 5.35 -26.45 -5.91
C GLY A 235 4.73 -27.77 -6.34
N ASN A 236 5.58 -28.71 -6.79
CA ASN A 236 5.18 -30.10 -7.05
C ASN A 236 4.83 -30.84 -5.76
#